data_AF-A0A7S3E1N6-F1
#
_entry.id   AF-A0A7S3E1N6-F1
#
_cell.length_a   1.000
_cell.length_b   1.000
_cell.length_c   1.000
_cell.angle_alpha   90.00
_cell.angle_beta   90.00
_cell.angle_gamma   90.00
#
_symmetry.space_group_name_H-M   'P 1'
#
loop_
_entity.id
_entity.type
_entity.pdbx_description
1 polymer ?
#
loop_
_entity_poly.entity_id
_entity_poly.type
_entity_poly.pdbx_seq_one_letter_code
_entity_poly.pdbx_strand_id
1 'polypeptide(L)'
;PQVEGKGDSSRVVSNLIRRLGLENDLAGNSPPEQQIDTLVLLDRGVDMVSPMCTQLTYEGLIDEMLGINNGLVEVPYSAPPSSGDSAGGQPSGAARKGRKVPLNSSDVLFRELRDVNFGSIGPKLRNKTLHMREEYKEINSRTFSEVHQFVKKLNIMPV
;
A
#
# COMPACT_ATOMS: atom_id res chain seq x y z
N PRO A 1 -14.42 -2.07 -24.97
CA PRO A 1 -14.70 -3.04 -23.88
C PRO A 1 -16.21 -3.21 -23.73
N GLN A 2 -16.69 -4.40 -23.37
CA GLN A 2 -18.06 -4.60 -22.92
C GLN A 2 -18.28 -3.81 -21.62
N VAL A 3 -19.38 -3.07 -21.49
CA VAL A 3 -19.63 -2.23 -20.31
C VAL A 3 -20.82 -2.77 -19.54
N GLU A 4 -20.56 -3.30 -18.35
CA GLU A 4 -21.57 -3.80 -17.41
C GLU A 4 -21.57 -2.94 -16.16
N GLY A 5 -22.70 -2.85 -15.45
CA GLY A 5 -22.69 -2.10 -14.19
C GLY A 5 -23.95 -2.14 -13.36
N LYS A 6 -23.81 -1.67 -12.11
CA LYS A 6 -24.87 -1.64 -11.11
C LYS A 6 -24.90 -0.29 -10.39
N GLY A 7 -26.09 0.30 -10.34
CA GLY A 7 -26.39 1.56 -9.65
C GLY A 7 -26.68 2.73 -10.59
N ASP A 8 -27.28 3.78 -10.06
CA ASP A 8 -27.76 4.91 -10.85
C ASP A 8 -26.59 5.72 -11.45
N SER A 9 -25.53 5.95 -10.67
CA SER A 9 -24.34 6.66 -11.16
C SER A 9 -23.62 5.85 -12.24
N SER A 10 -23.53 4.53 -12.07
CA SER A 10 -22.96 3.62 -13.07
C SER A 10 -23.73 3.69 -14.40
N ARG A 11 -25.07 3.76 -14.36
CA ARG A 11 -25.92 3.92 -15.55
C ARG A 11 -25.68 5.24 -16.27
N VAL A 12 -25.45 6.33 -15.54
CA VAL A 12 -25.11 7.63 -16.13
C VAL A 12 -23.77 7.53 -16.87
N VAL A 13 -22.75 6.95 -16.23
CA VAL A 13 -21.41 6.77 -16.83
C VAL A 13 -21.46 5.87 -18.07
N SER A 14 -22.19 4.76 -18.03
CA SER A 14 -22.28 3.84 -19.18
C SER A 14 -22.96 4.49 -20.39
N ASN A 15 -24.00 5.30 -20.15
CA ASN A 15 -24.65 6.08 -21.21
C ASN A 15 -23.71 7.12 -21.83
N LEU A 16 -22.90 7.79 -21.00
CA LEU A 16 -21.93 8.77 -21.46
C LEU A 16 -20.83 8.10 -22.31
N ILE A 17 -20.28 6.97 -21.85
CA ILE A 17 -19.28 6.20 -22.61
C ILE A 17 -19.85 5.77 -23.97
N ARG A 18 -21.08 5.26 -24.02
CA ARG A 18 -21.73 4.86 -25.28
C ARG A 18 -21.88 6.05 -26.22
N ARG A 19 -22.32 7.20 -25.69
CA ARG A 19 -22.47 8.42 -26.49
C ARG A 19 -21.13 8.90 -27.06
N LEU A 20 -20.09 8.96 -26.23
CA LEU A 20 -18.74 9.36 -26.67
C LEU A 20 -18.16 8.39 -27.70
N GLY A 21 -18.44 7.09 -27.56
CA GLY A 21 -18.07 6.09 -28.56
C GLY A 21 -18.69 6.37 -29.93
N LEU A 22 -20.01 6.62 -29.96
CA LEU A 22 -20.72 6.98 -31.20
C LEU A 22 -20.18 8.28 -31.83
N GLU A 23 -19.91 9.30 -31.01
CA GLU A 23 -19.34 10.57 -31.48
C GLU A 23 -17.93 10.36 -32.09
N ASN A 24 -17.13 9.48 -31.51
CA ASN A 24 -15.79 9.14 -32.01
C ASN A 24 -15.84 8.33 -33.31
N ASP A 25 -16.78 7.40 -33.43
CA ASP A 25 -17.01 6.62 -34.66
C ASP A 25 -17.44 7.55 -35.82
N LEU A 26 -18.33 8.51 -35.54
CA LEU A 26 -18.76 9.52 -36.53
C LEU A 26 -17.61 10.46 -36.94
N ALA A 27 -16.65 10.71 -36.06
CA ALA A 27 -15.46 11.50 -36.36
C ALA A 27 -14.44 10.75 -37.23
N GLY A 28 -14.68 9.47 -37.57
CA GLY A 28 -13.80 8.65 -38.40
C GLY A 28 -12.50 8.23 -37.69
N ASN A 29 -12.45 8.36 -36.36
CA ASN A 29 -11.32 7.89 -35.58
C ASN A 29 -11.38 6.37 -35.48
N SER A 30 -10.37 5.66 -36.01
CA SER A 30 -10.29 4.22 -35.84
C SER A 30 -10.10 3.88 -34.36
N PRO A 31 -10.87 2.95 -33.78
CA PRO A 31 -10.68 2.55 -32.40
C PRO A 31 -9.28 1.95 -32.22
N PRO A 32 -8.55 2.30 -31.15
CA PRO A 32 -7.28 1.67 -30.84
C PRO A 32 -7.45 0.17 -30.59
N GLU A 33 -6.34 -0.58 -30.68
CA GLU A 33 -6.34 -2.00 -30.33
C GLU A 33 -6.85 -2.20 -28.90
N GLN A 34 -7.88 -3.02 -28.77
CA GLN A 34 -8.60 -3.16 -27.52
C GLN A 34 -7.92 -4.21 -26.62
N GLN A 35 -7.18 -3.74 -25.62
CA GLN A 35 -6.52 -4.61 -24.63
C GLN A 35 -7.44 -5.03 -23.47
N ILE A 36 -8.58 -4.33 -23.32
CA ILE A 36 -9.52 -4.54 -22.21
C ILE A 36 -10.78 -5.20 -22.75
N ASP A 37 -11.09 -6.37 -22.22
CA ASP A 37 -12.30 -7.12 -22.57
C ASP A 37 -13.56 -6.44 -22.02
N THR A 38 -13.66 -6.32 -20.69
CA THR A 38 -14.87 -5.85 -19.98
C THR A 38 -14.54 -4.76 -18.95
N LEU A 39 -15.39 -3.74 -18.88
CA LEU A 39 -15.42 -2.69 -17.87
C LEU A 39 -16.65 -2.90 -16.98
N VAL A 40 -16.43 -3.15 -15.69
CA VAL A 40 -17.49 -3.29 -14.69
C VAL A 40 -17.59 -2.01 -13.85
N LEU A 41 -18.75 -1.37 -13.88
CA LEU A 41 -19.04 -0.13 -13.15
C LEU A 41 -19.87 -0.44 -11.90
N LEU A 42 -19.35 -0.10 -10.72
CA LEU A 42 -20.03 -0.29 -9.45
C LEU A 42 -20.26 1.06 -8.77
N ASP A 43 -21.52 1.40 -8.53
CA ASP A 43 -21.88 2.55 -7.71
C ASP A 43 -21.67 2.24 -6.23
N ARG A 44 -20.94 3.08 -5.50
CA ARG A 44 -20.70 2.91 -4.06
C ARG A 44 -22.01 2.84 -3.28
N GLY A 45 -23.06 3.54 -3.72
CA GLY A 45 -24.37 3.55 -3.08
C GLY A 45 -25.08 2.19 -3.07
N VAL A 46 -24.63 1.22 -3.89
CA VAL A 46 -25.20 -0.14 -3.92
C VAL A 46 -24.80 -0.96 -2.69
N ASP A 47 -23.68 -0.61 -2.04
CA ASP A 47 -23.21 -1.25 -0.81
C ASP A 47 -22.61 -0.20 0.12
N MET A 48 -23.38 0.32 1.06
CA MET A 48 -22.86 1.24 2.08
C MET A 48 -22.33 0.52 3.32
N VAL A 49 -22.47 -0.81 3.40
CA VAL A 49 -22.04 -1.58 4.58
C VAL A 49 -20.53 -1.73 4.59
N SER A 50 -19.94 -2.16 3.48
CA SER A 50 -18.50 -2.38 3.38
C SER A 50 -17.62 -1.19 3.83
N PRO A 51 -17.86 0.07 3.42
CA PRO A 51 -17.04 1.20 3.87
C PRO A 51 -17.26 1.59 5.34
N MET A 52 -18.32 1.10 6.00
CA MET A 52 -18.58 1.36 7.42
C MET A 52 -17.95 0.28 8.32
N CYS A 53 -17.52 -0.84 7.76
CA CYS A 53 -16.80 -1.88 8.48
C CYS A 53 -15.33 -1.49 8.62
N THR A 54 -14.78 -1.62 9.83
CA THR A 54 -13.34 -1.47 10.05
C THR A 54 -12.57 -2.47 9.18
N GLN A 55 -11.66 -1.95 8.37
CA GLN A 55 -10.79 -2.80 7.54
C GLN A 55 -9.83 -3.60 8.41
N LEU A 56 -9.59 -4.88 8.06
CA LEU A 56 -8.77 -5.81 8.85
C LEU A 56 -7.53 -6.32 8.11
N THR A 57 -7.23 -5.78 6.93
CA THR A 57 -5.97 -6.01 6.23
C THR A 57 -4.87 -5.09 6.78
N TYR A 58 -3.60 -5.41 6.51
CA TYR A 58 -2.49 -4.57 6.95
C TYR A 58 -2.56 -3.15 6.39
N GLU A 59 -2.76 -3.00 5.08
CA GLU A 59 -2.91 -1.68 4.45
C GLU A 59 -4.21 -0.99 4.89
N GLY A 60 -5.30 -1.74 5.00
CA GLY A 60 -6.59 -1.21 5.46
C GLY A 60 -6.50 -0.61 6.86
N LEU A 61 -5.87 -1.30 7.82
CA LEU A 61 -5.69 -0.74 9.17
C LEU A 61 -4.73 0.46 9.20
N ILE A 62 -3.72 0.50 8.32
CA ILE A 62 -2.87 1.69 8.21
C ILE A 62 -3.72 2.89 7.76
N ASP A 63 -4.60 2.70 6.78
CA ASP A 63 -5.50 3.75 6.29
C ASP A 63 -6.49 4.21 7.37
N GLU A 64 -7.11 3.27 8.10
CA GLU A 64 -8.05 3.55 9.20
C GLU A 64 -7.39 4.35 10.34
N MET A 65 -6.13 4.04 10.68
CA MET A 65 -5.45 4.63 11.84
C MET A 65 -4.65 5.89 11.52
N LEU A 66 -4.00 5.94 10.36
CA LEU A 66 -3.04 7.00 10.00
C LEU A 66 -3.45 7.78 8.75
N GLY A 67 -4.35 7.23 7.93
CA GLY A 67 -4.72 7.78 6.64
C GLY A 67 -3.63 7.60 5.59
N ILE A 68 -3.99 7.01 4.46
CA ILE A 68 -3.13 6.93 3.29
C ILE A 68 -3.61 7.95 2.26
N ASN A 69 -2.73 8.89 1.91
CA ASN A 69 -3.02 9.87 0.88
C ASN A 69 -1.97 9.82 -0.23
N ASN A 70 -2.41 9.58 -1.46
CA ASN A 70 -1.54 9.45 -2.64
C ASN A 70 -0.40 8.41 -2.45
N GLY A 71 -0.68 7.30 -1.75
CA GLY A 71 0.32 6.27 -1.45
C GLY A 71 1.39 6.73 -0.44
N LEU A 72 1.10 7.74 0.39
CA LEU A 72 1.96 8.21 1.46
C LEU A 72 1.22 8.13 2.79
N VAL A 73 1.94 7.74 3.84
CA VAL A 73 1.48 7.82 5.23
C VAL A 73 2.42 8.70 6.05
N GLU A 74 1.89 9.49 6.96
CA GLU A 74 2.68 10.29 7.91
C GLU A 74 2.79 9.55 9.25
N VAL A 75 3.94 8.94 9.50
CA VAL A 75 4.19 8.20 10.75
C VAL A 75 4.69 9.18 11.81
N PRO A 76 3.97 9.37 12.93
CA PRO A 76 4.43 10.24 13.99
C PRO A 76 5.75 9.73 14.56
N TYR A 77 6.67 10.64 14.87
CA TYR A 77 7.88 10.27 15.60
C TYR A 77 7.47 9.77 16.98
N SER A 78 7.68 8.49 17.28
CA SER A 78 7.69 8.05 18.67
C SER A 78 8.87 8.75 19.34
N ALA A 79 8.60 9.52 20.40
CA ALA A 79 9.68 9.91 21.29
C ALA A 79 10.33 8.60 21.77
N PRO A 80 11.67 8.45 21.72
CA PRO A 80 12.30 7.33 22.41
C PRO A 80 11.83 7.35 23.87
N PRO A 81 11.60 6.19 24.52
CA PRO A 81 11.32 6.19 25.94
C PRO A 81 12.48 6.90 26.63
N SER A 82 12.24 8.12 27.10
CA SER A 82 13.20 8.89 27.87
C SER A 82 13.45 8.13 29.15
N SER A 83 14.55 7.40 29.18
CA SER A 83 15.12 6.89 30.43
C SER A 83 15.55 8.10 31.26
N GLY A 84 14.80 8.40 32.32
CA GLY A 84 15.28 9.23 33.43
C GLY A 84 14.59 10.59 33.58
N ASP A 85 14.08 10.81 34.80
CA ASP A 85 13.62 12.05 35.42
C ASP A 85 14.16 13.36 34.81
N SER A 86 13.24 14.29 34.54
CA SER A 86 13.31 15.65 35.08
C SER A 86 12.01 16.42 34.79
N ALA A 87 11.50 17.02 35.86
CA ALA A 87 10.32 17.86 35.90
C ALA A 87 10.42 19.10 34.99
N GLY A 88 9.26 19.56 34.51
CA GLY A 88 9.04 20.97 34.17
C GLY A 88 9.63 21.45 32.85
N GLY A 89 9.04 21.03 31.73
CA GLY A 89 9.32 21.61 30.42
C GLY A 89 8.09 21.51 29.52
N GLN A 90 7.32 22.59 29.46
CA GLN A 90 6.17 22.77 28.57
C GLN A 90 6.63 22.58 27.11
N PRO A 91 6.06 21.67 26.30
CA PRO A 91 6.48 21.54 24.91
C PRO A 91 5.93 22.73 24.12
N SER A 92 6.85 23.62 23.74
CA SER A 92 6.65 24.66 22.73
C SER A 92 5.99 24.08 21.48
N GLY A 93 4.90 24.70 21.04
CA GLY A 93 3.97 24.27 19.98
C GLY A 93 4.50 24.22 18.54
N ALA A 94 5.61 23.53 18.29
CA ALA A 94 5.95 23.03 16.96
C ALA A 94 5.71 21.53 16.94
N ALA A 95 4.52 21.11 16.50
CA ALA A 95 4.24 19.69 16.24
C ALA A 95 5.34 19.15 15.32
N ARG A 96 6.16 18.22 15.82
CA ARG A 96 7.15 17.52 14.99
C ARG A 96 6.38 16.74 13.95
N LYS A 97 6.28 17.31 12.75
CA LYS A 97 5.64 16.70 11.58
C LYS A 97 6.24 15.31 11.38
N GLY A 98 5.41 14.28 11.24
CA GLY A 98 5.84 12.90 11.19
C GLY A 98 6.73 12.60 9.99
N ARG A 99 7.36 11.41 10.00
CA ARG A 99 8.09 10.90 8.84
C ARG A 99 7.11 10.45 7.79
N LYS A 100 7.22 11.01 6.58
CA LYS A 100 6.46 10.52 5.42
C LYS A 100 7.06 9.22 4.90
N VAL A 101 6.23 8.20 4.76
CA VAL A 101 6.63 6.87 4.26
C VAL A 101 5.80 6.55 3.01
N PRO A 102 6.43 6.24 1.87
CA PRO A 102 5.72 5.76 0.68
C PRO A 102 5.25 4.31 0.87
N LEU A 103 4.02 4.03 0.49
CA LEU A 103 3.39 2.72 0.53
C LEU A 103 3.00 2.32 -0.89
N ASN A 104 3.79 1.44 -1.50
CA ASN A 104 3.53 0.90 -2.82
C ASN A 104 4.26 -0.43 -3.04
N SER A 105 3.96 -1.09 -4.16
CA SER A 105 4.48 -2.42 -4.49
C SER A 105 5.97 -2.47 -4.86
N SER A 106 6.68 -1.35 -4.86
CA SER A 106 8.15 -1.34 -5.03
C SER A 106 8.85 -1.87 -3.78
N ASP A 107 8.23 -1.74 -2.60
CA ASP A 107 8.67 -2.44 -1.40
C ASP A 107 8.17 -3.89 -1.42
N VAL A 108 9.11 -4.82 -1.47
CA VAL A 108 8.85 -6.27 -1.50
C VAL A 108 8.14 -6.74 -0.23
N LEU A 109 8.53 -6.22 0.94
CA LEU A 109 7.89 -6.56 2.21
C LEU A 109 6.47 -6.03 2.25
N PHE A 110 6.26 -4.77 1.87
CA PHE A 110 4.91 -4.20 1.86
C PHE A 110 3.97 -4.94 0.90
N ARG A 111 4.46 -5.28 -0.31
CA ARG A 111 3.69 -6.06 -1.30
C ARG A 111 3.22 -7.42 -0.76
N GLU A 112 4.02 -8.08 0.07
CA GLU A 112 3.66 -9.36 0.69
C GLU A 112 2.65 -9.23 1.84
N LEU A 113 2.59 -8.06 2.50
CA LEU A 113 1.83 -7.86 3.73
C LEU A 113 0.52 -7.09 3.52
N ARG A 114 0.46 -6.16 2.57
CA ARG A 114 -0.64 -5.18 2.43
C ARG A 114 -2.04 -5.80 2.40
N ASP A 115 -2.19 -6.92 1.69
CA ASP A 115 -3.48 -7.59 1.45
C ASP A 115 -3.79 -8.69 2.50
N VAL A 116 -2.90 -8.88 3.48
CA VAL A 116 -3.00 -9.95 4.48
C VAL A 116 -3.78 -9.47 5.70
N ASN A 117 -4.62 -10.35 6.27
CA ASN A 117 -5.30 -10.06 7.54
C ASN A 117 -4.28 -9.74 8.66
N PHE A 118 -4.52 -8.65 9.38
CA PHE A 118 -3.60 -8.10 10.37
C PHE A 118 -3.20 -9.10 11.47
N GLY A 119 -4.12 -9.97 11.90
CA GLY A 119 -3.86 -11.00 12.90
C GLY A 119 -2.75 -11.98 12.52
N SER A 120 -2.45 -12.11 11.23
CA SER A 120 -1.40 -13.01 10.71
C SER A 120 -0.07 -12.31 10.40
N ILE A 121 0.02 -10.99 10.54
CA ILE A 121 1.23 -10.21 10.23
C ILE A 121 2.35 -10.50 11.23
N GLY A 122 2.05 -10.56 12.53
CA GLY A 122 3.05 -10.80 13.59
C GLY A 122 3.87 -12.09 13.36
N PRO A 123 3.23 -13.26 13.18
CA PRO A 123 3.91 -14.51 12.84
C PRO A 123 4.74 -14.42 11.54
N LYS A 124 4.22 -13.77 10.48
CA LYS A 124 4.94 -13.58 9.22
C LYS A 124 6.22 -12.76 9.39
N LEU A 125 6.14 -11.63 10.09
CA LEU A 125 7.30 -10.79 10.39
C LEU A 125 8.32 -11.56 11.22
N ARG A 126 7.89 -12.28 12.26
CA ARG A 126 8.76 -13.11 13.08
C ARG A 126 9.53 -14.13 12.25
N ASN A 127 8.85 -14.87 11.37
CA ASN A 127 9.50 -15.86 10.51
C ASN A 127 10.52 -15.21 9.57
N LYS A 128 10.20 -14.03 9.01
CA LYS A 128 11.11 -13.29 8.14
C LYS A 128 12.35 -12.80 8.90
N THR A 129 12.18 -12.28 10.12
CA THR A 129 13.30 -11.87 10.98
C THR A 129 14.16 -13.06 11.41
N LEU A 130 13.57 -14.22 11.72
CA LEU A 130 14.31 -15.43 12.06
C LEU A 130 15.15 -15.92 10.88
N HIS A 131 14.57 -15.94 9.68
CA HIS A 131 15.26 -16.30 8.45
C HIS A 131 16.42 -15.34 8.15
N MET A 132 16.19 -14.02 8.25
CA MET A 132 17.25 -13.01 8.11
C MET A 132 18.39 -13.29 9.11
N ARG A 133 18.05 -13.53 10.39
CA ARG A 133 19.05 -13.81 11.44
C ARG A 133 19.88 -15.06 11.14
N GLU A 134 19.27 -16.10 10.58
CA GLU A 134 19.97 -17.33 10.16
C GLU A 134 20.92 -17.05 8.99
N GLU A 135 20.45 -16.34 7.95
CA GLU A 135 21.29 -15.90 6.84
C GLU A 135 22.50 -15.10 7.34
N TYR A 136 22.30 -14.20 8.33
CA TYR A 136 23.37 -13.40 8.92
C TYR A 136 24.41 -14.25 9.67
N LYS A 137 24.00 -15.30 10.37
CA LYS A 137 24.93 -16.19 11.09
C LYS A 137 25.85 -16.96 10.15
N GLU A 138 25.33 -17.38 9.01
CA GLU A 138 26.07 -18.18 8.03
C GLU A 138 27.18 -17.39 7.30
N ILE A 139 27.12 -16.05 7.29
CA ILE A 139 28.15 -15.20 6.66
C ILE A 139 29.51 -15.35 7.34
N ASN A 140 29.53 -15.52 8.67
CA ASN A 140 30.78 -15.66 9.43
C ASN A 140 31.59 -16.91 9.06
N SER A 141 30.97 -17.86 8.36
CA SER A 141 31.59 -19.11 7.88
C SER A 141 31.82 -19.15 6.37
N ARG A 142 31.55 -18.06 5.63
CA ARG A 142 31.60 -18.03 4.16
C ARG A 142 32.89 -17.42 3.61
N THR A 143 33.18 -17.73 2.35
CA THR A 143 34.35 -17.20 1.64
C THR A 143 34.19 -15.72 1.31
N PHE A 144 35.29 -15.01 1.08
CA PHE A 144 35.29 -13.58 0.78
C PHE A 144 34.41 -13.19 -0.42
N SER A 145 34.36 -14.02 -1.47
CA SER A 145 33.50 -13.80 -2.65
C SER A 145 32.01 -13.84 -2.29
N GLU A 146 31.61 -14.79 -1.44
CA GLU A 146 30.23 -14.96 -0.98
C GLU A 146 29.82 -13.84 -0.02
N VAL A 147 30.74 -13.37 0.83
CA VAL A 147 30.53 -12.18 1.68
C VAL A 147 30.30 -10.94 0.80
N HIS A 148 31.09 -10.75 -0.26
CA HIS A 148 30.91 -9.63 -1.19
C HIS A 148 29.56 -9.68 -1.91
N GLN A 149 29.11 -10.86 -2.34
CA GLN A 149 27.80 -11.05 -2.95
C GLN A 149 26.66 -10.82 -1.95
N PHE A 150 26.86 -11.18 -0.68
CA PHE A 150 25.90 -10.93 0.39
C PHE A 150 25.75 -9.44 0.72
N VAL A 151 26.86 -8.70 0.84
CA VAL A 151 26.84 -7.24 1.07
C VAL A 151 26.12 -6.52 -0.06
N LYS A 152 26.28 -6.97 -1.31
CA LYS A 152 25.50 -6.44 -2.44
C LYS A 152 24.00 -6.69 -2.31
N LYS A 153 23.58 -7.83 -1.75
CA LYS A 153 22.16 -8.12 -1.47
C LYS A 153 21.61 -7.29 -0.31
N LEU A 154 22.43 -6.99 0.71
CA LEU A 154 22.01 -6.13 1.83
C LEU A 154 21.63 -4.71 1.39
N ASN A 155 22.35 -4.14 0.42
CA ASN A 155 22.01 -2.83 -0.14
C ASN A 155 20.64 -2.79 -0.87
N ILE A 156 20.02 -3.94 -1.09
CA ILE A 156 18.72 -4.10 -1.78
C ILE A 156 17.61 -4.46 -0.76
N MET A 157 17.97 -4.82 0.46
CA MET A 157 17.00 -5.13 1.51
C MET A 157 16.49 -3.81 2.12
N PRO A 158 15.16 -3.59 2.21
CA PRO A 158 14.63 -2.36 2.81
C PRO A 158 15.06 -2.30 4.28
N VAL A 159 15.74 -1.22 4.66
CA VAL A 159 16.09 -0.86 6.04
C VAL A 159 14.89 -0.19 6.71
#